data_AF-A0A134CP77-F1
#
_entry.id   AF-A0A134CP77-F1
#
_cell.length_a   1.000
_cell.length_b   1.000
_cell.length_c   1.000
_cell.angle_alpha   90.00
_cell.angle_beta   90.00
_cell.angle_gamma   90.00
#
_symmetry.space_group_name_H-M   'P 1'
#
loop_
_entity.id
_entity.type
_entity.pdbx_description
1 polymer ?
#
loop_
_entity_poly.entity_id
_entity_poly.type
_entity_poly.pdbx_seq_one_letter_code
_entity_poly.pdbx_strand_id
1 'polypeptide(L)'
;MRDRGFIQQASESSPFLSESKILSQIASMGKAVIISMDDLLYFQRYYLSIKDLIEKAKVSNFLWVIINSDGTCTEEKLGNPKEINQLTIINIVEEKLKTYKGHSFIVNDGIEFLYSDGKINEEVDSCLEKNKKMQERLKILHPVSELDEVFEHFKINCRYKKEYYYECFSHDKVIKKEVREHELRNILMKYLQNNMRGEVSVEFCTDYLNDEESVDIYLNDGNQRAIIEVKFSFEKKYYEGKTFYNIFTRIEDGINQLNKYAIHLAKDSRLVDYGYVYMFYIKDMAENQIEKEINDKIEALKESFSSELYSIFAGVKTNDMKAWCSKSDVLE
;
A
#
# COMPACT_ATOMS: atom_id res chain seq x y z
N MET A 1 25.54 2.29 62.19
CA MET A 1 24.73 3.13 61.26
C MET A 1 25.06 2.67 59.85
N ARG A 2 24.22 1.77 59.34
CA ARG A 2 24.36 1.08 58.04
C ARG A 2 23.42 1.73 57.02
N ASP A 3 23.83 1.69 55.76
CA ASP A 3 22.97 1.57 54.57
C ASP A 3 21.96 2.66 54.25
N ARG A 4 22.28 3.95 54.46
CA ARG A 4 21.51 5.03 53.80
C ARG A 4 22.17 5.60 52.54
N GLY A 5 23.50 5.55 52.43
CA GLY A 5 24.19 6.04 51.22
C GLY A 5 24.06 5.09 50.02
N PHE A 6 24.29 3.79 50.24
CA PHE A 6 24.29 2.80 49.16
C PHE A 6 22.87 2.50 48.65
N ILE A 7 21.86 2.44 49.54
CA ILE A 7 20.46 2.20 49.13
C ILE A 7 19.86 3.44 48.46
N GLN A 8 20.21 4.65 48.89
CA GLN A 8 19.73 5.87 48.25
C GLN A 8 20.44 6.12 46.90
N GLN A 9 21.75 5.86 46.80
CA GLN A 9 22.46 5.83 45.52
C GLN A 9 22.04 4.65 44.64
N ALA A 10 21.64 3.50 45.17
CA ALA A 10 21.06 2.38 44.41
C ALA A 10 19.61 2.64 43.98
N SER A 11 18.87 3.49 44.71
CA SER A 11 17.54 3.94 44.29
C SER A 11 17.60 5.06 43.25
N GLU A 12 18.68 5.86 43.25
CA GLU A 12 18.97 6.85 42.20
C GLU A 12 19.71 6.23 41.00
N SER A 13 20.44 5.13 41.20
CA SER A 13 20.97 4.28 40.13
C SER A 13 20.02 3.13 39.82
N SER A 14 18.87 3.48 39.26
CA SER A 14 18.05 2.51 38.52
C SER A 14 18.91 1.96 37.36
N PRO A 15 19.04 0.62 37.26
CA PRO A 15 20.04 -0.04 36.44
C PRO A 15 19.75 0.23 34.97
N PHE A 16 20.72 0.79 34.23
CA PHE A 16 20.77 0.85 32.76
C PHE A 16 19.38 0.64 32.15
N LEU A 17 18.58 1.70 32.13
CA LEU A 17 17.36 1.73 31.31
C LEU A 17 17.84 1.67 29.87
N SER A 18 18.04 0.45 29.37
CA SER A 18 18.28 0.21 27.96
C SER A 18 17.17 0.89 27.18
N GLU A 19 17.49 1.35 25.98
CA GLU A 19 16.58 2.02 25.06
C GLU A 19 15.27 1.22 24.90
N SER A 20 15.37 -0.11 24.91
CA SER A 20 14.25 -1.05 24.93
C SER A 20 13.31 -0.89 26.13
N LYS A 21 13.84 -0.66 27.34
CA LYS A 21 13.04 -0.43 28.55
C LYS A 21 12.37 0.93 28.52
N ILE A 22 13.06 1.96 28.03
CA ILE A 22 12.49 3.30 27.85
C ILE A 22 11.31 3.23 26.89
N LEU A 23 11.50 2.58 25.73
CA LEU A 23 10.47 2.40 24.71
C LEU A 23 9.26 1.63 25.26
N SER A 24 9.48 0.52 25.96
CA SER A 24 8.40 -0.27 26.58
C SER A 24 7.63 0.52 27.65
N GLN A 25 8.30 1.38 28.41
CA GLN A 25 7.63 2.25 29.39
C GLN A 25 6.73 3.27 28.71
N ILE A 26 7.18 3.91 27.63
CA ILE A 26 6.36 4.87 26.86
C ILE A 26 5.17 4.13 26.22
N ALA A 27 5.39 2.95 25.65
CA ALA A 27 4.35 2.11 25.06
C ALA A 27 3.24 1.73 26.04
N SER A 28 3.61 1.38 27.28
CA SER A 28 2.65 1.02 28.33
C SER A 28 1.66 2.13 28.69
N MET A 29 1.95 3.38 28.33
CA MET A 29 1.07 4.54 28.59
C MET A 29 -0.10 4.61 27.61
N GLY A 30 -0.09 3.84 26.51
CA GLY A 30 -1.20 3.72 25.57
C GLY A 30 -1.52 5.01 24.81
N LYS A 31 -0.49 5.82 24.54
CA LYS A 31 -0.59 7.10 23.81
C LYS A 31 0.26 7.05 22.56
N ALA A 32 -0.18 7.75 21.52
CA ALA A 32 0.62 7.96 20.31
C ALA A 32 1.55 9.16 20.51
N VAL A 33 2.86 8.91 20.63
CA VAL A 33 3.84 9.96 20.89
C VAL A 33 5.19 9.72 20.21
N ILE A 34 5.88 10.81 19.88
CA ILE A 34 7.31 10.84 19.56
C ILE A 34 8.00 11.62 20.69
N ILE A 35 9.00 11.04 21.36
CA ILE A 35 9.79 11.72 22.39
C ILE A 35 11.22 11.86 21.89
N SER A 36 11.67 13.09 21.60
CA SER A 36 13.01 13.38 21.08
C SER A 36 13.88 14.12 22.10
N MET A 37 15.16 13.78 22.15
CA MET A 37 16.14 14.37 23.04
C MET A 37 17.56 14.23 22.49
N ASP A 38 18.41 15.20 22.77
CA ASP A 38 19.80 15.18 22.29
C ASP A 38 20.71 14.28 23.14
N ASP A 39 20.32 14.00 24.40
CA ASP A 39 21.04 13.14 25.35
C ASP A 39 20.05 12.21 26.07
N LEU A 40 20.32 10.90 26.06
CA LEU A 40 19.49 9.88 26.74
C LEU A 40 19.39 10.11 28.25
N LEU A 41 20.38 10.76 28.88
CA LEU A 41 20.35 11.11 30.30
C LEU A 41 19.18 12.06 30.63
N TYR A 42 18.67 12.80 29.64
CA TYR A 42 17.51 13.68 29.82
C TYR A 42 16.25 12.88 30.13
N PHE A 43 16.08 11.69 29.55
CA PHE A 43 14.93 10.85 29.86
C PHE A 43 14.88 10.49 31.34
N GLN A 44 16.03 10.10 31.92
CA GLN A 44 16.13 9.77 33.35
C GLN A 44 15.93 11.01 34.21
N ARG A 45 16.61 12.11 33.87
CA ARG A 45 16.57 13.36 34.64
C ARG A 45 15.19 14.00 34.68
N TYR A 46 14.43 13.90 33.59
CA TYR A 46 13.13 14.56 33.44
C TYR A 46 11.94 13.59 33.33
N TYR A 47 12.13 12.33 33.73
CA TYR A 47 11.15 11.25 33.57
C TYR A 47 9.74 11.63 34.05
N LEU A 48 9.63 12.21 35.25
CA LEU A 48 8.34 12.60 35.82
C LEU A 48 7.62 13.65 34.95
N SER A 49 8.36 14.63 34.43
CA SER A 49 7.82 15.66 33.53
C SER A 49 7.38 15.06 32.20
N ILE A 50 8.17 14.15 31.62
CA ILE A 50 7.85 13.46 30.36
C ILE A 50 6.60 12.60 30.53
N LYS A 51 6.51 11.86 31.63
CA LYS A 51 5.36 11.03 31.95
C LYS A 51 4.09 11.87 32.10
N ASP A 52 4.14 12.94 32.88
CA ASP A 52 3.01 13.85 33.06
C ASP A 52 2.53 14.46 31.74
N LEU A 53 3.45 14.76 30.82
CA LEU A 53 3.13 15.27 29.48
C LEU A 53 2.38 14.23 28.63
N ILE A 54 2.90 12.99 28.57
CA ILE A 54 2.29 11.91 27.81
C ILE A 54 0.90 11.58 28.38
N GLU A 55 0.75 11.51 29.70
CA GLU A 55 -0.53 11.20 30.34
C GLU A 55 -1.61 12.25 30.06
N LYS A 56 -1.22 13.54 30.05
CA LYS A 56 -2.11 14.67 29.70
C LYS A 56 -2.46 14.72 28.21
N ALA A 57 -1.69 14.07 27.33
CA ALA A 57 -1.99 14.02 25.91
C ALA A 57 -3.33 13.29 25.66
N LYS A 58 -4.20 13.90 24.83
CA LYS A 58 -5.43 13.25 24.41
C LYS A 58 -5.09 12.06 23.51
N VAL A 59 -5.84 10.96 23.65
CA VAL A 59 -5.67 9.75 22.81
C VAL A 59 -5.87 10.07 21.32
N SER A 60 -6.66 11.09 21.01
CA SER A 60 -6.88 11.60 19.65
C SER A 60 -5.76 12.48 19.11
N ASN A 61 -4.63 12.62 19.80
CA ASN A 61 -3.53 13.48 19.39
C ASN A 61 -2.24 12.67 19.29
N PHE A 62 -1.65 12.61 18.10
CA PHE A 62 -0.30 12.13 17.91
C PHE A 62 0.64 13.30 18.20
N LEU A 63 1.43 13.19 19.27
CA LEU A 63 2.19 14.30 19.81
C LEU A 63 3.68 14.08 19.64
N TRP A 64 4.40 15.05 19.09
CA TRP A 64 5.85 15.09 19.13
C TRP A 64 6.32 16.03 20.23
N VAL A 65 7.11 15.50 21.16
CA VAL A 65 7.70 16.22 22.27
C VAL A 65 9.22 16.22 22.11
N ILE A 66 9.84 17.39 22.16
CA ILE A 66 11.29 17.58 22.17
C ILE A 66 11.71 18.05 23.55
N ILE A 67 12.65 17.33 24.17
CA ILE A 67 13.18 17.62 25.50
C ILE A 67 14.51 18.36 25.36
N ASN A 68 14.53 19.59 25.84
CA ASN A 68 15.72 20.44 25.82
C ASN A 68 16.64 20.16 27.02
N SER A 69 17.89 20.61 26.91
CA SER A 69 18.93 20.43 27.94
C SER A 69 18.60 21.02 29.32
N ASP A 70 17.73 22.02 29.38
CA ASP A 70 17.26 22.66 30.60
C ASP A 70 16.01 21.98 31.20
N GLY A 71 15.48 20.95 30.53
CA GLY A 71 14.25 20.24 30.91
C GLY A 71 12.97 20.88 30.40
N THR A 72 13.05 21.98 29.63
CA THR A 72 11.88 22.52 28.92
C THR A 72 11.46 21.59 27.79
N CYS A 73 10.17 21.60 27.46
CA CYS A 73 9.60 20.75 26.42
C CYS A 73 8.97 21.60 25.33
N THR A 74 9.20 21.22 24.08
CA THR A 74 8.49 21.76 22.91
C THR A 74 7.54 20.70 22.38
N GLU A 75 6.30 21.09 22.07
CA GLU A 75 5.25 20.18 21.63
C GLU A 75 4.76 20.53 20.21
N GLU A 76 4.65 19.53 19.34
CA GLU A 76 4.02 19.64 18.03
C GLU A 76 2.92 18.57 17.89
N LYS A 77 1.72 18.97 17.44
CA LYS A 77 0.63 18.03 17.13
C LYS A 77 0.76 17.56 15.68
N LEU A 78 0.86 16.25 15.50
CA LEU A 78 1.04 15.60 14.21
C LEU A 78 -0.28 15.06 13.62
N GLY A 79 -1.40 15.25 14.32
CA GLY A 79 -2.76 14.88 13.88
C GLY A 79 -3.43 13.85 14.79
N ASN A 80 -4.46 13.15 14.31
CA ASN A 80 -5.19 12.14 15.07
C ASN A 80 -4.72 10.71 14.71
N PRO A 81 -4.09 9.96 15.63
CA PRO A 81 -3.51 8.65 15.34
C PRO A 81 -4.55 7.59 14.99
N LYS A 82 -5.83 7.80 15.29
CA LYS A 82 -6.93 6.89 14.90
C LYS A 82 -7.42 7.13 13.47
N GLU A 83 -7.13 8.29 12.91
CA GLU A 83 -7.47 8.69 11.54
C GLU A 83 -6.27 8.57 10.60
N ILE A 84 -5.08 8.34 11.16
CA ILE A 84 -3.80 8.25 10.45
C ILE A 84 -3.34 6.80 10.51
N ASN A 85 -3.17 6.17 9.34
CA ASN A 85 -2.67 4.80 9.29
C ASN A 85 -1.19 4.71 9.72
N GLN A 86 -0.74 3.49 10.04
CA GLN A 86 0.63 3.23 10.52
C GLN A 86 1.73 3.72 9.56
N LEU A 87 1.46 3.73 8.25
CA LEU A 87 2.40 4.16 7.22
C LEU A 87 2.57 5.68 7.18
N THR A 88 1.48 6.44 7.27
CA THR A 88 1.52 7.89 7.34
C THR A 88 2.27 8.36 8.59
N ILE A 89 2.17 7.62 9.69
CA ILE A 89 2.95 7.88 10.90
C ILE A 89 4.45 7.68 10.65
N ILE A 90 4.84 6.61 9.98
CA ILE A 90 6.25 6.37 9.61
C ILE A 90 6.77 7.47 8.67
N ASN A 91 6.00 7.89 7.68
CA ASN A 91 6.39 8.97 6.77
C ASN A 91 6.56 10.31 7.50
N ILE A 92 5.62 10.65 8.39
CA ILE A 92 5.74 11.86 9.24
C ILE A 92 7.02 11.78 10.08
N VAL A 93 7.30 10.62 10.70
CA VAL A 93 8.50 10.41 11.50
C VAL A 93 9.76 10.55 10.66
N GLU A 94 9.84 9.92 9.48
CA GLU A 94 11.00 10.01 8.59
C GLU A 94 11.24 11.45 8.11
N GLU A 95 10.19 12.14 7.64
CA GLU A 95 10.33 13.52 7.17
C GLU A 95 10.78 14.47 8.27
N LYS A 96 10.27 14.30 9.49
CA LYS A 96 10.57 15.15 10.65
C LYS A 96 11.92 14.84 11.28
N LEU A 97 12.33 13.57 11.33
CA LEU A 97 13.50 13.12 12.08
C LEU A 97 14.74 12.85 11.23
N LYS A 98 14.66 12.82 9.90
CA LYS A 98 15.82 12.55 9.01
C LYS A 98 17.05 13.44 9.26
N THR A 99 16.86 14.65 9.77
CA THR A 99 17.95 15.59 10.12
C THR A 99 18.14 15.78 11.62
N TYR A 100 17.34 15.12 12.45
CA TYR A 100 17.42 15.22 13.90
C TYR A 100 18.69 14.53 14.40
N LYS A 101 19.45 15.22 15.27
CA LYS A 101 20.65 14.68 15.92
C LYS A 101 20.30 14.39 17.37
N GLY A 102 20.53 13.18 17.84
CA GLY A 102 20.01 12.68 19.12
C GLY A 102 19.06 11.51 18.96
N HIS A 103 18.26 11.24 20.00
CA HIS A 103 17.43 10.06 20.14
C HIS A 103 15.94 10.41 20.09
N SER A 104 15.16 9.63 19.37
CA SER A 104 13.71 9.79 19.28
C SER A 104 13.00 8.45 19.47
N PHE A 105 12.17 8.35 20.52
CA PHE A 105 11.34 7.18 20.79
C PHE A 105 9.96 7.37 20.17
N ILE A 106 9.54 6.44 19.30
CA ILE A 106 8.25 6.50 18.60
C ILE A 106 7.37 5.38 19.13
N VAL A 107 6.17 5.75 19.58
CA VAL A 107 5.14 4.83 20.06
C VAL A 107 3.80 5.20 19.43
N ASN A 108 3.13 4.24 18.78
CA ASN A 108 1.74 4.37 18.33
C ASN A 108 1.11 3.01 18.04
N ASP A 109 0.10 2.60 18.84
CA ASP A 109 -0.76 1.41 18.67
C ASP A 109 -0.14 0.27 17.83
N GLY A 110 0.80 -0.46 18.44
CA GLY A 110 1.52 -1.58 17.82
C GLY A 110 2.82 -1.21 17.08
N ILE A 111 3.13 0.09 16.94
CA ILE A 111 4.40 0.60 16.43
C ILE A 111 5.25 1.09 17.61
N GLU A 112 6.44 0.51 17.76
CA GLU A 112 7.43 0.89 18.75
C GLU A 112 8.83 0.82 18.13
N PHE A 113 9.52 1.96 18.00
CA PHE A 113 10.92 1.96 17.53
C PHE A 113 11.70 3.20 18.00
N LEU A 114 13.03 3.13 17.88
CA LEU A 114 13.97 4.20 18.23
C LEU A 114 14.65 4.73 16.96
N TYR A 115 14.69 6.06 16.82
CA TYR A 115 15.58 6.79 15.92
C TYR A 115 16.78 7.31 16.71
N SER A 116 17.98 7.21 16.15
CA SER A 116 19.22 7.76 16.68
C SER A 116 19.99 8.42 15.53
N ASP A 117 20.30 9.70 15.66
CA ASP A 117 21.00 10.52 14.65
C ASP A 117 20.38 10.42 13.25
N GLY A 118 19.05 10.53 13.18
CA GLY A 118 18.28 10.51 11.94
C GLY A 118 18.16 9.14 11.28
N LYS A 119 18.56 8.06 11.97
CA LYS A 119 18.44 6.67 11.49
C LYS A 119 17.74 5.79 12.51
N ILE A 120 17.11 4.71 12.06
CA ILE A 120 16.55 3.71 12.97
C ILE A 120 17.70 3.01 13.71
N ASN A 121 17.61 2.94 15.04
CA ASN A 121 18.56 2.19 15.86
C ASN A 121 18.22 0.69 15.79
N GLU A 122 19.14 -0.11 15.25
CA GLU A 122 18.92 -1.52 14.91
C GLU A 122 19.21 -2.50 16.07
N GLU A 123 19.66 -2.03 17.23
CA GLU A 123 20.08 -2.87 18.36
C GLU A 123 18.93 -3.25 19.32
N VAL A 124 17.71 -2.74 19.10
CA VAL A 124 16.51 -3.01 19.91
C VAL A 124 15.74 -4.21 19.35
N ASP A 125 16.32 -5.40 19.54
CA ASP A 125 16.13 -6.64 18.75
C ASP A 125 14.71 -7.24 18.59
N SER A 126 13.73 -7.01 19.48
CA SER A 126 12.46 -7.78 19.42
C SER A 126 11.33 -7.14 18.57
N CYS A 127 11.39 -5.83 18.29
CA CYS A 127 10.42 -5.13 17.43
C CYS A 127 10.89 -4.99 15.98
N LEU A 128 12.20 -5.09 15.74
CA LEU A 128 12.82 -4.82 14.44
C LEU A 128 12.63 -5.91 13.40
N GLU A 129 12.58 -7.21 13.74
CA GLU A 129 12.45 -8.25 12.71
C GLU A 129 11.10 -8.20 11.95
N LYS A 130 10.00 -7.83 12.63
CA LYS A 130 8.70 -7.62 11.98
C LYS A 130 8.67 -6.31 11.16
N ASN A 131 9.31 -5.25 11.66
CA ASN A 131 9.31 -3.94 11.00
C ASN A 131 10.31 -3.85 9.83
N LYS A 132 11.51 -4.47 9.90
CA LYS A 132 12.48 -4.55 8.79
C LYS A 132 11.89 -5.29 7.59
N LYS A 133 11.23 -6.44 7.77
CA LYS A 133 10.55 -7.15 6.67
C LYS A 133 9.43 -6.32 6.02
N MET A 134 8.76 -5.45 6.77
CA MET A 134 7.66 -4.62 6.27
C MET A 134 8.18 -3.35 5.57
N GLN A 135 9.21 -2.70 6.12
CA GLN A 135 9.87 -1.52 5.53
C GLN A 135 10.72 -1.89 4.29
N GLU A 136 11.39 -3.04 4.28
CA GLU A 136 12.08 -3.56 3.09
C GLU A 136 11.10 -3.91 1.97
N ARG A 137 9.92 -4.46 2.30
CA ARG A 137 8.84 -4.64 1.32
C ARG A 137 8.36 -3.28 0.80
N LEU A 138 8.05 -2.32 1.67
CA LEU A 138 7.51 -1.00 1.28
C LEU A 138 8.48 -0.14 0.45
N LYS A 139 9.81 -0.29 0.62
CA LYS A 139 10.82 0.33 -0.26
C LYS A 139 10.91 -0.32 -1.65
N ILE A 140 10.35 -1.52 -1.82
CA ILE A 140 10.25 -2.25 -3.10
C ILE A 140 8.88 -2.01 -3.76
N LEU A 141 7.83 -1.66 -3.01
CA LEU A 141 6.49 -1.45 -3.57
C LEU A 141 6.41 -0.13 -4.36
N HIS A 142 5.69 -0.18 -5.46
CA HIS A 142 5.51 0.90 -6.40
C HIS A 142 4.34 1.83 -5.99
N PRO A 143 4.48 3.17 -6.10
CA PRO A 143 3.34 4.10 -5.97
C PRO A 143 2.34 3.90 -7.12
N VAL A 144 1.12 4.44 -6.98
CA VAL A 144 0.06 4.36 -8.01
C VAL A 144 0.49 4.99 -9.33
N SER A 145 1.35 6.00 -9.32
CA SER A 145 1.93 6.61 -10.53
C SER A 145 2.81 5.64 -11.35
N GLU A 146 3.28 4.54 -10.77
CA GLU A 146 4.11 3.52 -11.44
C GLU A 146 3.29 2.27 -11.83
N LEU A 147 1.95 2.32 -11.76
CA LEU A 147 1.08 1.17 -12.03
C LEU A 147 1.28 0.57 -13.44
N ASP A 148 1.62 1.39 -14.42
CA ASP A 148 1.99 0.96 -15.78
C ASP A 148 3.18 -0.01 -15.80
N GLU A 149 4.24 0.29 -15.04
CA GLU A 149 5.41 -0.57 -14.91
C GLU A 149 5.04 -1.87 -14.18
N VAL A 150 4.22 -1.76 -13.14
CA VAL A 150 3.74 -2.93 -12.37
C VAL A 150 2.92 -3.87 -13.25
N PHE A 151 2.11 -3.33 -14.16
CA PHE A 151 1.38 -4.13 -15.14
C PHE A 151 2.31 -4.87 -16.11
N GLU A 152 3.38 -4.24 -16.59
CA GLU A 152 4.38 -4.92 -17.43
C GLU A 152 5.13 -6.01 -16.64
N HIS A 153 5.51 -5.73 -15.40
CA HIS A 153 6.10 -6.74 -14.51
C HIS A 153 5.14 -7.91 -14.26
N PHE A 154 3.85 -7.65 -14.11
CA PHE A 154 2.84 -8.69 -13.96
C PHE A 154 2.74 -9.57 -15.22
N LYS A 155 2.71 -8.98 -16.43
CA LYS A 155 2.73 -9.73 -17.70
C LYS A 155 3.96 -10.64 -17.79
N ILE A 156 5.14 -10.13 -17.43
CA ILE A 156 6.39 -10.91 -17.38
C ILE A 156 6.25 -12.08 -16.39
N ASN A 157 5.74 -11.83 -15.20
CA ASN A 157 5.52 -12.88 -14.20
C ASN A 157 4.57 -13.97 -14.71
N CYS A 158 3.47 -13.61 -15.38
CA CYS A 158 2.56 -14.56 -16.01
C CYS A 158 3.25 -15.41 -17.10
N ARG A 159 4.21 -14.84 -17.84
CA ARG A 159 5.00 -15.56 -18.86
C ARG A 159 5.92 -16.62 -18.24
N TYR A 160 6.56 -16.35 -17.10
CA TYR A 160 7.62 -17.20 -16.56
C TYR A 160 7.25 -18.05 -15.34
N LYS A 161 6.29 -17.62 -14.51
CA LYS A 161 5.88 -18.37 -13.33
C LYS A 161 4.75 -19.35 -13.65
N LYS A 162 5.05 -20.64 -13.48
CA LYS A 162 4.12 -21.73 -13.79
C LYS A 162 2.85 -21.72 -12.94
N GLU A 163 2.88 -21.12 -11.76
CA GLU A 163 1.72 -21.03 -10.86
C GLU A 163 0.50 -20.38 -11.53
N TYR A 164 0.68 -19.24 -12.20
CA TYR A 164 -0.40 -18.56 -12.94
C TYR A 164 -0.97 -19.42 -14.07
N TYR A 165 -0.08 -20.17 -14.74
CA TYR A 165 -0.50 -21.09 -15.78
C TYR A 165 -1.36 -22.23 -15.19
N TYR A 166 -0.90 -22.86 -14.11
CA TYR A 166 -1.63 -23.96 -13.48
C TYR A 166 -2.92 -23.53 -12.82
N GLU A 167 -3.05 -22.27 -12.39
CA GLU A 167 -4.31 -21.72 -11.91
C GLU A 167 -5.34 -21.63 -13.05
N CYS A 168 -4.95 -21.14 -14.23
CA CYS A 168 -5.88 -20.81 -15.32
C CYS A 168 -6.11 -21.89 -16.39
N PHE A 169 -5.15 -22.77 -16.63
CA PHE A 169 -5.17 -23.69 -17.78
C PHE A 169 -5.30 -25.15 -17.37
N SER A 170 -6.07 -25.93 -18.13
CA SER A 170 -6.14 -27.38 -17.94
C SER A 170 -5.03 -28.10 -18.70
N HIS A 171 -4.86 -27.77 -19.97
CA HIS A 171 -3.84 -28.31 -20.87
C HIS A 171 -3.66 -27.38 -22.08
N ASP A 172 -2.50 -27.36 -22.73
CA ASP A 172 -2.27 -26.77 -24.06
C ASP A 172 -2.94 -25.40 -24.34
N LYS A 173 -2.88 -24.47 -23.39
CA LYS A 173 -3.48 -23.12 -23.47
C LYS A 173 -5.02 -23.12 -23.52
N VAL A 174 -5.65 -24.24 -23.18
CA VAL A 174 -7.09 -24.34 -22.94
C VAL A 174 -7.38 -23.89 -21.50
N ILE A 175 -8.16 -22.83 -21.39
CA ILE A 175 -8.61 -22.22 -20.13
C ILE A 175 -9.67 -23.14 -19.49
N LYS A 176 -9.51 -23.39 -18.18
CA LYS A 176 -10.46 -24.20 -17.40
C LYS A 176 -11.85 -23.57 -17.34
N LYS A 177 -12.92 -24.38 -17.33
CA LYS A 177 -14.32 -23.91 -17.31
C LYS A 177 -14.68 -23.01 -16.11
N GLU A 178 -13.97 -23.13 -15.00
CA GLU A 178 -14.17 -22.35 -13.77
C GLU A 178 -13.52 -20.97 -13.83
N VAL A 179 -12.56 -20.72 -14.72
CA VAL A 179 -11.91 -19.42 -14.84
C VAL A 179 -12.89 -18.43 -15.48
N ARG A 180 -13.25 -17.40 -14.72
CA ARG A 180 -14.05 -16.24 -15.14
C ARG A 180 -13.25 -14.96 -14.86
N GLU A 181 -13.90 -13.84 -15.18
CA GLU A 181 -13.36 -12.48 -14.94
C GLU A 181 -12.98 -12.29 -13.47
N HIS A 182 -13.77 -12.83 -12.54
CA HIS A 182 -13.52 -12.75 -11.09
C HIS A 182 -12.24 -13.48 -10.66
N GLU A 183 -11.96 -14.68 -11.17
CA GLU A 183 -10.74 -15.43 -10.85
C GLU A 183 -9.50 -14.67 -11.36
N LEU A 184 -9.56 -14.13 -12.58
CA LEU A 184 -8.47 -13.34 -13.16
C LEU A 184 -8.26 -12.01 -12.43
N ARG A 185 -9.34 -11.34 -12.02
CA ARG A 185 -9.29 -10.17 -11.13
C ARG A 185 -8.57 -10.51 -9.83
N ASN A 186 -8.88 -11.64 -9.21
CA ASN A 186 -8.25 -12.05 -7.95
C ASN A 186 -6.75 -12.34 -8.12
N ILE A 187 -6.33 -12.90 -9.26
CA ILE A 187 -4.91 -13.10 -9.59
C ILE A 187 -4.20 -11.74 -9.72
N LEU A 188 -4.77 -10.80 -10.48
CA LEU A 188 -4.21 -9.45 -10.61
C LEU A 188 -4.16 -8.73 -9.26
N MET A 189 -5.25 -8.75 -8.50
CA MET A 189 -5.36 -8.15 -7.17
C MET A 189 -4.26 -8.67 -6.24
N LYS A 190 -4.09 -10.00 -6.16
CA LYS A 190 -3.05 -10.62 -5.32
C LYS A 190 -1.65 -10.17 -5.74
N TYR A 191 -1.41 -9.99 -7.04
CA TYR A 191 -0.14 -9.43 -7.51
C TYR A 191 0.02 -7.98 -7.07
N LEU A 192 -0.99 -7.13 -7.29
CA LEU A 192 -0.98 -5.72 -6.90
C LEU A 192 -0.79 -5.53 -5.39
N GLN A 193 -1.46 -6.32 -4.55
CA GLN A 193 -1.30 -6.31 -3.09
C GLN A 193 0.14 -6.56 -2.63
N ASN A 194 0.93 -7.28 -3.44
CA ASN A 194 2.33 -7.59 -3.13
C ASN A 194 3.32 -6.63 -3.79
N ASN A 195 2.89 -5.74 -4.68
CA ASN A 195 3.76 -4.89 -5.50
C ASN A 195 3.39 -3.39 -5.47
N MET A 196 2.22 -3.02 -4.95
CA MET A 196 1.74 -1.63 -4.86
C MET A 196 1.78 -1.11 -3.43
N ARG A 197 2.09 0.17 -3.27
CA ARG A 197 1.97 0.88 -2.00
C ARG A 197 0.50 1.10 -1.62
N GLY A 198 0.24 1.10 -0.32
CA GLY A 198 -1.06 1.42 0.25
C GLY A 198 -2.11 0.33 0.11
N GLU A 199 -3.36 0.74 -0.03
CA GLU A 199 -4.51 -0.15 -0.05
C GLU A 199 -4.80 -0.65 -1.46
N VAL A 200 -5.07 -1.96 -1.58
CA VAL A 200 -5.67 -2.59 -2.76
C VAL A 200 -6.89 -3.37 -2.31
N SER A 201 -8.08 -2.93 -2.72
CA SER A 201 -9.37 -3.52 -2.36
C SER A 201 -10.19 -3.87 -3.59
N VAL A 202 -11.12 -4.81 -3.44
CA VAL A 202 -12.06 -5.23 -4.49
C VAL A 202 -13.46 -4.78 -4.16
N GLU A 203 -14.30 -4.72 -5.20
CA GLU A 203 -15.74 -4.45 -5.07
C GLU A 203 -16.00 -3.13 -4.33
N PHE A 204 -15.21 -2.12 -4.69
CA PHE A 204 -15.32 -0.81 -4.11
C PHE A 204 -16.62 -0.13 -4.58
N CYS A 205 -17.57 0.00 -3.65
CA CYS A 205 -18.90 0.54 -3.94
C CYS A 205 -18.81 1.97 -4.47
N THR A 206 -19.38 2.22 -5.65
CA THR A 206 -19.31 3.54 -6.30
C THR A 206 -20.48 4.46 -5.96
N ASP A 207 -21.56 3.92 -5.39
CA ASP A 207 -22.75 4.67 -4.97
C ASP A 207 -23.22 4.14 -3.59
N TYR A 208 -23.18 4.99 -2.55
CA TYR A 208 -23.58 4.59 -1.19
C TYR A 208 -25.10 4.43 -1.01
N LEU A 209 -25.90 4.96 -1.93
CA LEU A 209 -27.35 5.09 -1.81
C LEU A 209 -28.11 4.08 -2.69
N ASN A 210 -27.49 3.62 -3.77
CA ASN A 210 -28.07 2.62 -4.68
C ASN A 210 -27.18 1.39 -4.74
N ASP A 211 -27.75 0.24 -4.42
CA ASP A 211 -27.07 -1.05 -4.45
C ASP A 211 -26.96 -1.51 -5.92
N GLU A 212 -26.04 -0.93 -6.69
CA GLU A 212 -25.68 -1.41 -8.03
C GLU A 212 -24.52 -0.57 -8.59
N GLU A 213 -23.28 -0.97 -8.29
CA GLU A 213 -22.07 -0.87 -9.14
C GLU A 213 -20.80 -0.72 -8.27
N SER A 214 -19.94 -1.73 -8.32
CA SER A 214 -18.67 -1.78 -7.62
C SER A 214 -17.51 -1.85 -8.60
N VAL A 215 -16.45 -1.09 -8.34
CA VAL A 215 -15.21 -1.21 -9.11
C VAL A 215 -14.57 -2.57 -8.82
N ASP A 216 -14.07 -3.23 -9.86
CA ASP A 216 -13.35 -4.51 -9.71
C ASP A 216 -12.16 -4.39 -8.76
N ILE A 217 -11.26 -3.43 -8.98
CA ILE A 217 -10.11 -3.17 -8.09
C ILE A 217 -9.95 -1.67 -7.87
N TYR A 218 -9.85 -1.26 -6.60
CA TYR A 218 -9.49 0.08 -6.17
C TYR A 218 -8.10 0.07 -5.52
N LEU A 219 -7.31 1.11 -5.80
CA LEU A 219 -5.99 1.33 -5.22
C LEU A 219 -5.90 2.72 -4.61
N ASN A 220 -5.20 2.84 -3.48
CA ASN A 220 -4.90 4.10 -2.82
C ASN A 220 -3.53 4.01 -2.13
N ASP A 221 -2.52 4.68 -2.67
CA ASP A 221 -1.16 4.68 -2.08
C ASP A 221 -0.98 5.69 -0.93
N GLY A 222 -2.05 6.41 -0.55
CA GLY A 222 -2.04 7.50 0.41
C GLY A 222 -1.94 8.89 -0.24
N ASN A 223 -1.47 8.97 -1.48
CA ASN A 223 -1.37 10.20 -2.27
C ASN A 223 -2.34 10.19 -3.46
N GLN A 224 -2.29 9.11 -4.24
CA GLN A 224 -3.02 8.92 -5.49
C GLN A 224 -3.91 7.68 -5.42
N ARG A 225 -4.99 7.71 -6.19
CA ARG A 225 -5.99 6.64 -6.27
C ARG A 225 -6.14 6.16 -7.70
N ALA A 226 -6.27 4.86 -7.87
CA ALA A 226 -6.60 4.26 -9.15
C ALA A 226 -7.79 3.32 -9.05
N ILE A 227 -8.58 3.26 -10.12
CA ILE A 227 -9.60 2.23 -10.32
C ILE A 227 -9.23 1.40 -11.55
N ILE A 228 -9.46 0.11 -11.46
CA ILE A 228 -9.19 -0.84 -12.54
C ILE A 228 -10.46 -1.64 -12.79
N GLU A 229 -10.94 -1.61 -14.03
CA GLU A 229 -11.97 -2.52 -14.52
C GLU A 229 -11.31 -3.71 -15.22
N VAL A 230 -11.56 -4.92 -14.73
CA VAL A 230 -10.96 -6.14 -15.29
C VAL A 230 -11.88 -6.69 -16.36
N LYS A 231 -11.29 -7.13 -17.47
CA LYS A 231 -12.03 -7.76 -18.56
C LYS A 231 -11.38 -9.05 -19.01
N PHE A 232 -12.21 -10.01 -19.41
CA PHE A 232 -11.75 -11.28 -19.94
C PHE A 232 -12.30 -11.55 -21.35
N SER A 233 -11.40 -11.87 -22.28
CA SER A 233 -11.72 -12.22 -23.66
C SER A 233 -11.04 -13.50 -24.14
N PHE A 234 -11.72 -14.31 -24.93
CA PHE A 234 -11.11 -15.49 -25.55
C PHE A 234 -11.95 -16.01 -26.71
N GLU A 235 -11.29 -16.70 -27.64
CA GLU A 235 -11.96 -17.47 -28.70
C GLU A 235 -12.43 -18.82 -28.17
N LYS A 236 -13.58 -19.29 -28.67
CA LYS A 236 -14.27 -20.50 -28.19
C LYS A 236 -13.37 -21.74 -28.04
N LYS A 237 -12.39 -21.91 -28.95
CA LYS A 237 -11.50 -23.07 -28.96
C LYS A 237 -10.51 -23.11 -27.78
N TYR A 238 -10.34 -22.00 -27.07
CA TYR A 238 -9.41 -21.88 -25.94
C TYR A 238 -10.11 -21.99 -24.58
N TYR A 239 -11.37 -22.40 -24.53
CA TYR A 239 -12.13 -22.47 -23.29
C TYR A 239 -12.94 -23.74 -23.19
N GLU A 240 -12.85 -24.42 -22.05
CA GLU A 240 -13.65 -25.64 -21.80
C GLU A 240 -15.14 -25.37 -21.60
N GLY A 241 -15.49 -24.12 -21.26
CA GLY A 241 -16.88 -23.70 -21.13
C GLY A 241 -17.58 -23.48 -22.48
N LYS A 242 -18.83 -23.01 -22.43
CA LYS A 242 -19.67 -22.83 -23.62
C LYS A 242 -19.75 -21.37 -24.13
N THR A 243 -19.13 -20.44 -23.42
CA THR A 243 -19.15 -19.00 -23.73
C THR A 243 -17.92 -18.61 -24.55
N PHE A 244 -17.96 -17.43 -25.17
CA PHE A 244 -16.82 -16.78 -25.80
C PHE A 244 -17.05 -15.28 -25.76
N TYR A 245 -15.96 -14.51 -25.69
CA TYR A 245 -16.04 -13.06 -25.53
C TYR A 245 -15.08 -12.39 -26.51
N ASN A 246 -15.61 -11.54 -27.38
CA ASN A 246 -14.80 -10.79 -28.35
C ASN A 246 -14.02 -9.67 -27.65
N ILE A 247 -12.73 -9.57 -27.92
CA ILE A 247 -11.84 -8.62 -27.25
C ILE A 247 -12.29 -7.17 -27.42
N PHE A 248 -12.68 -6.75 -28.63
CA PHE A 248 -13.03 -5.37 -28.92
C PHE A 248 -14.37 -4.97 -28.32
N THR A 249 -15.33 -5.90 -28.27
CA THR A 249 -16.58 -5.71 -27.52
C THR A 249 -16.29 -5.56 -26.04
N ARG A 250 -15.42 -6.39 -25.45
CA ARG A 250 -15.10 -6.32 -24.02
C ARG A 250 -14.31 -5.07 -23.63
N ILE A 251 -13.52 -4.50 -24.54
CA ILE A 251 -12.87 -3.20 -24.32
C ILE A 251 -13.90 -2.09 -24.23
N GLU A 252 -14.84 -2.07 -25.18
CA GLU A 252 -15.95 -1.11 -25.16
C GLU A 252 -16.79 -1.26 -23.88
N ASP A 253 -17.13 -2.49 -23.50
CA ASP A 253 -17.84 -2.78 -22.24
C ASP A 253 -17.06 -2.22 -21.02
N GLY A 254 -15.76 -2.48 -20.94
CA GLY A 254 -14.93 -2.04 -19.82
C GLY A 254 -14.76 -0.53 -19.75
N ILE A 255 -14.60 0.15 -20.89
CA ILE A 255 -14.54 1.62 -20.94
C ILE A 255 -15.89 2.22 -20.54
N ASN A 256 -17.00 1.65 -21.00
CA ASN A 256 -18.34 2.10 -20.63
C ASN A 256 -18.62 1.92 -19.13
N GLN A 257 -18.17 0.81 -18.53
CA GLN A 257 -18.26 0.61 -17.08
C GLN A 257 -17.40 1.61 -16.32
N LEU A 258 -16.15 1.82 -16.75
CA LEU A 258 -15.26 2.81 -16.16
C LEU A 258 -15.84 4.23 -16.23
N ASN A 259 -16.53 4.58 -17.32
CA ASN A 259 -17.23 5.85 -17.48
C ASN A 259 -18.30 6.04 -16.39
N LYS A 260 -19.11 5.01 -16.15
CA LYS A 260 -20.13 5.05 -15.09
C LYS A 260 -19.52 5.24 -13.72
N TYR A 261 -18.46 4.51 -13.39
CA TYR A 261 -17.75 4.66 -12.12
C TYR A 261 -17.21 6.08 -11.93
N ALA A 262 -16.61 6.66 -12.97
CA ALA A 262 -16.10 8.03 -12.91
C ALA A 262 -17.21 9.03 -12.59
N ILE A 263 -18.37 8.90 -13.25
CA ILE A 263 -19.54 9.74 -13.00
C ILE A 263 -20.07 9.57 -11.57
N HIS A 264 -20.20 8.33 -11.08
CA HIS A 264 -20.69 8.06 -9.72
C HIS A 264 -19.75 8.62 -8.65
N LEU A 265 -18.44 8.34 -8.78
CA LEU A 265 -17.43 8.81 -7.84
C LEU A 265 -17.35 10.34 -7.81
N ALA A 266 -17.48 11.00 -8.96
CA ALA A 266 -17.51 12.46 -9.05
C ALA A 266 -18.74 13.09 -8.37
N LYS A 267 -19.92 12.48 -8.50
CA LYS A 267 -21.15 12.94 -7.80
C LYS A 267 -20.96 12.98 -6.28
N ASP A 268 -20.24 11.99 -5.73
CA ASP A 268 -19.93 11.89 -4.31
C ASP A 268 -18.65 12.63 -3.90
N SER A 269 -18.05 13.41 -4.80
CA SER A 269 -16.77 14.12 -4.58
C SER A 269 -15.62 13.21 -4.15
N ARG A 270 -15.64 11.93 -4.56
CA ARG A 270 -14.57 10.96 -4.30
C ARG A 270 -13.47 11.16 -5.34
N LEU A 271 -12.27 11.43 -4.87
CA LEU A 271 -11.11 11.67 -5.74
C LEU A 271 -10.56 10.36 -6.28
N VAL A 272 -10.38 10.31 -7.61
CA VAL A 272 -9.64 9.27 -8.32
C VAL A 272 -8.71 9.94 -9.32
N ASP A 273 -7.46 9.49 -9.37
CA ASP A 273 -6.41 10.08 -10.21
C ASP A 273 -6.26 9.30 -11.53
N TYR A 274 -6.47 7.99 -11.50
CA TYR A 274 -6.31 7.13 -12.67
C TYR A 274 -7.42 6.07 -12.82
N GLY A 275 -7.84 5.82 -14.04
CA GLY A 275 -8.79 4.78 -14.43
C GLY A 275 -8.22 3.91 -15.54
N TYR A 276 -8.18 2.59 -15.31
CA TYR A 276 -7.65 1.62 -16.25
C TYR A 276 -8.69 0.56 -16.61
N VAL A 277 -8.60 0.05 -17.84
CA VAL A 277 -9.17 -1.26 -18.20
C VAL A 277 -8.03 -2.26 -18.29
N TYR A 278 -8.08 -3.34 -17.53
CA TYR A 278 -7.09 -4.42 -17.60
C TYR A 278 -7.70 -5.65 -18.29
N MET A 279 -7.26 -5.93 -19.51
CA MET A 279 -7.80 -6.97 -20.38
C MET A 279 -6.91 -8.22 -20.39
N PHE A 280 -7.40 -9.32 -19.84
CA PHE A 280 -6.86 -10.64 -20.10
C PHE A 280 -7.45 -11.19 -21.39
N TYR A 281 -6.61 -11.70 -22.30
CA TYR A 281 -7.12 -12.22 -23.56
C TYR A 281 -6.39 -13.45 -24.12
N ILE A 282 -7.10 -14.22 -24.94
CA ILE A 282 -6.51 -15.22 -25.86
C ILE A 282 -7.12 -15.03 -27.25
N LYS A 283 -6.28 -14.68 -28.24
CA LYS A 283 -6.73 -14.46 -29.63
C LYS A 283 -5.69 -14.90 -30.66
N ASP A 284 -6.12 -15.47 -31.78
CA ASP A 284 -5.28 -15.71 -32.97
C ASP A 284 -5.01 -14.42 -33.76
N MET A 285 -4.26 -13.50 -33.17
CA MET A 285 -3.87 -12.26 -33.83
C MET A 285 -2.53 -11.78 -33.28
N ALA A 286 -1.70 -11.19 -34.13
CA ALA A 286 -0.40 -10.67 -33.72
C ALA A 286 -0.58 -9.51 -32.72
N GLU A 287 0.29 -9.44 -31.70
CA GLU A 287 0.19 -8.47 -30.60
C GLU A 287 0.15 -7.02 -31.11
N ASN A 288 1.00 -6.66 -32.07
CA ASN A 288 1.03 -5.34 -32.71
C ASN A 288 -0.28 -4.98 -33.45
N GLN A 289 -0.96 -5.97 -34.04
CA GLN A 289 -2.24 -5.77 -34.70
C GLN A 289 -3.35 -5.57 -33.65
N ILE A 290 -3.34 -6.36 -32.58
CA ILE A 290 -4.28 -6.19 -31.46
C ILE A 290 -4.12 -4.79 -30.87
N GLU A 291 -2.91 -4.39 -30.49
CA GLU A 291 -2.65 -3.06 -29.91
C GLU A 291 -3.14 -1.92 -30.82
N LYS A 292 -2.91 -2.03 -32.13
CA LYS A 292 -3.43 -1.07 -33.10
C LYS A 292 -4.96 -1.01 -33.08
N GLU A 293 -5.64 -2.16 -33.21
CA GLU A 293 -7.11 -2.20 -33.24
C GLU A 293 -7.73 -1.71 -31.91
N ILE A 294 -7.04 -1.93 -30.78
CA ILE A 294 -7.42 -1.39 -29.48
C ILE A 294 -7.30 0.14 -29.47
N ASN A 295 -6.17 0.67 -29.92
CA ASN A 295 -5.96 2.12 -29.98
C ASN A 295 -6.98 2.79 -30.91
N ASP A 296 -7.21 2.24 -32.11
CA ASP A 296 -8.21 2.74 -33.06
C ASP A 296 -9.61 2.75 -32.42
N LYS A 297 -9.96 1.72 -31.65
CA LYS A 297 -11.23 1.63 -30.91
C LYS A 297 -11.32 2.66 -29.79
N ILE A 298 -10.25 2.88 -29.02
CA ILE A 298 -10.20 3.90 -27.96
C ILE A 298 -10.39 5.28 -28.57
N GLU A 299 -9.68 5.63 -29.65
CA GLU A 299 -9.83 6.92 -30.33
C GLU A 299 -11.26 7.14 -30.80
N ALA A 300 -11.91 6.12 -31.38
CA ALA A 300 -13.31 6.22 -31.76
C ALA A 300 -14.26 6.41 -30.57
N LEU A 301 -13.95 5.81 -29.41
CA LEU A 301 -14.79 5.91 -28.22
C LEU A 301 -14.58 7.21 -27.43
N LYS A 302 -13.40 7.86 -27.54
CA LYS A 302 -13.10 9.10 -26.84
C LYS A 302 -14.17 10.18 -27.04
N GLU A 303 -14.76 10.26 -28.23
CA GLU A 303 -15.84 11.22 -28.52
C GLU A 303 -17.07 11.05 -27.60
N SER A 304 -17.24 9.88 -26.98
CA SER A 304 -18.35 9.53 -26.09
C SER A 304 -18.00 9.56 -24.59
N PHE A 305 -16.75 9.85 -24.22
CA PHE A 305 -16.34 9.90 -22.82
C PHE A 305 -17.02 11.06 -22.09
N SER A 306 -17.42 10.83 -20.83
CA SER A 306 -17.82 11.94 -19.97
C SER A 306 -16.60 12.78 -19.57
N SER A 307 -16.83 14.00 -19.08
CA SER A 307 -15.76 14.84 -18.52
C SER A 307 -15.01 14.15 -17.39
N GLU A 308 -15.73 13.39 -16.57
CA GLU A 308 -15.20 12.67 -15.42
C GLU A 308 -14.28 11.53 -15.89
N LEU A 309 -14.71 10.74 -16.87
CA LEU A 309 -13.84 9.71 -17.44
C LEU A 309 -12.61 10.32 -18.11
N TYR A 310 -12.78 11.38 -18.89
CA TYR A 310 -11.67 12.07 -19.54
C TYR A 310 -10.59 12.50 -18.55
N SER A 311 -10.97 12.92 -17.33
CA SER A 311 -10.02 13.37 -16.32
C SER A 311 -9.18 12.25 -15.68
N ILE A 312 -9.67 11.01 -15.69
CA ILE A 312 -8.99 9.89 -15.01
C ILE A 312 -8.48 8.83 -15.98
N PHE A 313 -8.96 8.76 -17.22
CA PHE A 313 -8.66 7.66 -18.13
C PHE A 313 -7.16 7.59 -18.46
N ALA A 314 -6.51 6.55 -17.97
CA ALA A 314 -5.08 6.32 -18.12
C ALA A 314 -4.75 5.27 -19.18
N GLY A 315 -5.74 4.46 -19.60
CA GLY A 315 -5.65 3.62 -20.79
C GLY A 315 -6.12 2.17 -20.59
N VAL A 316 -5.96 1.39 -21.66
CA VAL A 316 -6.24 -0.05 -21.67
C VAL A 316 -4.91 -0.80 -21.61
N LYS A 317 -4.79 -1.73 -20.67
CA LYS A 317 -3.63 -2.61 -20.53
C LYS A 317 -4.03 -4.03 -20.86
N THR A 318 -3.21 -4.73 -21.63
CA THR A 318 -3.57 -6.05 -22.15
C THR A 318 -2.57 -7.12 -21.69
N ASN A 319 -3.06 -8.32 -21.45
CA ASN A 319 -2.24 -9.46 -21.07
C ASN A 319 -2.62 -10.67 -21.92
N ASP A 320 -1.75 -11.01 -22.88
CA ASP A 320 -1.92 -12.18 -23.74
C ASP A 320 -1.68 -13.46 -22.94
N MET A 321 -2.76 -14.14 -22.62
CA MET A 321 -2.71 -15.39 -21.88
C MET A 321 -2.12 -16.54 -22.71
N LYS A 322 -2.02 -16.44 -24.05
CA LYS A 322 -1.22 -17.41 -24.83
C LYS A 322 0.24 -17.37 -24.45
N ALA A 323 0.75 -16.18 -24.10
CA ALA A 323 2.13 -15.98 -23.72
C ALA A 323 2.45 -16.58 -22.33
N TRP A 324 1.47 -17.01 -21.54
CA TRP A 324 1.70 -17.48 -20.17
C TRP A 324 2.36 -18.84 -20.13
N CYS A 325 3.46 -19.01 -19.41
CA CYS A 325 4.29 -20.21 -19.49
C CYS A 325 4.70 -20.52 -20.95
N SER A 326 5.04 -19.48 -21.72
CA SER A 326 5.79 -19.66 -22.97
C SER A 326 7.22 -19.98 -22.57
N LYS A 327 7.71 -21.16 -22.93
CA LYS A 327 9.14 -21.41 -22.86
C LYS A 327 9.81 -20.39 -23.79
N SER A 328 10.61 -19.47 -23.23
CA SER A 328 11.84 -19.09 -23.89
C SER A 328 12.96 -19.86 -23.18
N ASP A 329 13.74 -20.57 -23.96
CA ASP A 329 15.07 -21.03 -23.62
C ASP A 329 15.89 -19.89 -22.94
N VAL A 330 16.93 -20.27 -22.16
CA VAL A 330 17.83 -19.44 -21.29
C VAL A 330 17.40 -19.52 -19.81
N LEU A 331 18.08 -20.21 -18.88
CA LEU A 331 19.40 -20.85 -18.81
C LEU A 331 19.37 -22.00 -17.78
N GLU A 332 20.04 -23.10 -18.10
CA GLU A 332 20.72 -23.99 -17.14
C GLU A 332 21.88 -23.27 -16.44
#